data_AF-A0AAN8J374-F1
#
_entry.id   AF-A0AAN8J374-F1
#
_cell.length_a   1.000
_cell.length_b   1.000
_cell.length_c   1.000
_cell.angle_alpha   90.00
_cell.angle_beta   90.00
_cell.angle_gamma   90.00
#
_symmetry.space_group_name_H-M   'P 1'
#
loop_
_entity.id
_entity.type
_entity.pdbx_description
1 polymer ?
#
loop_
_entity_poly.entity_id
_entity_poly.type
_entity_poly.pdbx_seq_one_letter_code
_entity_poly.pdbx_strand_id
1 'polypeptide(L)'
;MKLLAKMKLLFAGVSLILFLIYVGSSSSSFVESDMGSMQNKTDAFGVTIDANSSSIEQHGAAIVGNEAEEKRRSLAIFFILFVLVLAILIVHVLIISKIHFIPESLAIVILGAVVGSILSYSDHDWREIEALSPDIFFLVLLPPIIFENAYNLNKGYFFSNIGPILSFAILGTAISALVIGFCIYILGQADLVYEFSIFECFAFASTISAVDPVATLAIFQAVKVEGLLYMLVFGESMLNDAVSIVLTATAIRHSHPPLNSLGPTEILTSVSLTFLTMFTLSAVLGLGIGLLSALLFKHVDLRKTPSLEFALLLVFAYIPYGFAEALSLSG
;
A
#
# COMPACT_ATOMS: atom_id res chain seq x y z
N MET A 1 -15.28 -2.18 35.80
CA MET A 1 -16.30 -1.29 35.17
C MET A 1 -15.81 -0.57 33.91
N LYS A 2 -14.63 0.09 33.92
CA LYS A 2 -14.07 0.76 32.71
C LYS A 2 -13.75 -0.18 31.54
N LEU A 3 -13.30 -1.41 31.79
CA LEU A 3 -13.01 -2.40 30.75
C LEU A 3 -14.29 -2.89 30.04
N LEU A 4 -15.37 -3.10 30.81
CA LEU A 4 -16.67 -3.53 30.31
C LEU A 4 -17.31 -2.45 29.41
N ALA A 5 -17.15 -1.18 29.77
CA ALA A 5 -17.60 -0.05 28.94
C ALA A 5 -16.81 0.06 27.63
N LYS A 6 -15.50 -0.23 27.65
CA LYS A 6 -14.63 -0.25 26.46
C LYS A 6 -14.97 -1.42 25.52
N MET A 7 -15.24 -2.61 26.07
CA MET A 7 -15.74 -3.75 25.28
C MET A 7 -17.11 -3.48 24.67
N LYS A 8 -18.01 -2.77 25.37
CA LYS A 8 -19.31 -2.37 24.82
C LYS A 8 -19.19 -1.45 23.61
N LEU A 9 -18.18 -0.58 23.56
CA LEU A 9 -17.92 0.29 22.40
C LEU A 9 -17.44 -0.54 21.19
N LEU A 10 -16.55 -1.51 21.42
CA LEU A 10 -16.10 -2.44 20.37
C LEU A 10 -17.27 -3.29 19.84
N PHE A 11 -18.09 -3.84 20.72
CA PHE A 11 -19.30 -4.58 20.35
C PHE A 11 -20.33 -3.69 19.64
N ALA A 12 -20.46 -2.42 20.01
CA ALA A 12 -21.30 -1.47 19.29
C ALA A 12 -20.76 -1.19 17.88
N GLY A 13 -19.43 -1.08 17.72
CA GLY A 13 -18.78 -0.96 16.42
C GLY A 13 -19.02 -2.17 15.51
N VAL A 14 -18.84 -3.39 16.05
CA VAL A 14 -19.11 -4.63 15.31
C VAL A 14 -20.60 -4.81 15.01
N SER A 15 -21.48 -4.46 15.96
CA SER A 15 -22.93 -4.48 15.74
C SER A 15 -23.36 -3.44 14.71
N LEU A 16 -22.65 -2.31 14.61
CA LEU A 16 -22.87 -1.28 13.59
C LEU A 16 -22.35 -1.73 12.23
N ILE A 17 -21.23 -2.47 12.17
CA ILE A 17 -20.78 -3.14 10.94
C ILE A 17 -21.86 -4.10 10.44
N LEU A 18 -22.35 -4.99 11.31
CA LEU A 18 -23.40 -5.94 10.95
C LEU A 18 -24.69 -5.23 10.54
N PHE A 19 -25.05 -4.13 11.22
CA PHE A 19 -26.20 -3.31 10.85
C PHE A 19 -26.00 -2.57 9.53
N LEU A 20 -24.81 -2.05 9.23
CA LEU A 20 -24.51 -1.35 7.97
C LEU A 20 -24.40 -2.33 6.80
N ILE A 21 -23.87 -3.53 7.02
CA ILE A 21 -23.92 -4.63 6.05
C ILE A 21 -25.38 -5.01 5.81
N TYR A 22 -26.18 -5.16 6.87
CA TYR A 22 -27.61 -5.45 6.76
C TYR A 22 -28.39 -4.34 6.04
N VAL A 23 -28.08 -3.08 6.30
CA VAL A 23 -28.71 -1.93 5.64
C VAL A 23 -28.24 -1.82 4.19
N GLY A 24 -26.95 -2.05 3.91
CA GLY A 24 -26.39 -2.11 2.55
C GLY A 24 -26.97 -3.24 1.71
N SER A 25 -27.21 -4.41 2.31
CA SER A 25 -27.94 -5.51 1.67
C SER A 25 -29.43 -5.23 1.53
N SER A 26 -30.01 -4.47 2.46
CA SER A 26 -31.43 -4.08 2.37
C SER A 26 -31.66 -3.04 1.29
N SER A 27 -30.74 -2.08 1.09
CA SER A 27 -30.83 -1.09 0.03
C SER A 27 -30.52 -1.66 -1.36
N SER A 28 -29.65 -2.67 -1.49
CA SER A 28 -29.52 -3.43 -2.75
C SER A 28 -30.77 -4.26 -3.06
N SER A 29 -31.38 -4.90 -2.05
CA SER A 29 -32.66 -5.61 -2.23
C SER A 29 -33.83 -4.67 -2.54
N PHE A 30 -33.78 -3.41 -2.10
CA PHE A 30 -34.78 -2.40 -2.46
C PHE A 30 -34.63 -1.97 -3.92
N VAL A 31 -33.39 -1.82 -4.42
CA VAL A 31 -33.10 -1.52 -5.84
C VAL A 31 -33.45 -2.72 -6.73
N GLU A 32 -33.22 -3.94 -6.27
CA GLU A 32 -33.58 -5.15 -7.02
C GLU A 32 -35.10 -5.40 -6.98
N SER A 33 -35.81 -4.97 -5.92
CA SER A 33 -37.27 -4.97 -5.86
C SER A 33 -37.92 -3.87 -6.72
N ASP A 34 -37.25 -2.73 -6.91
CA ASP A 34 -37.69 -1.68 -7.84
C ASP A 34 -37.38 -2.06 -9.31
N MET A 35 -36.32 -2.83 -9.57
CA MET A 35 -36.07 -3.45 -10.89
C MET A 35 -36.98 -4.65 -11.16
N GLY A 36 -37.39 -5.39 -10.12
CA GLY A 36 -38.32 -6.52 -10.19
C GLY A 36 -39.78 -6.15 -10.48
N SER A 37 -40.11 -4.86 -10.55
CA SER A 37 -41.44 -4.36 -10.96
C SER A 37 -41.51 -3.75 -12.36
N MET A 38 -40.42 -3.79 -13.14
CA MET A 38 -40.44 -3.51 -14.58
C MET A 38 -40.29 -4.79 -15.41
N GLN A 39 -41.25 -5.70 -15.31
CA GLN A 39 -41.58 -6.58 -16.42
C GLN A 39 -43.04 -6.39 -16.85
N ASN A 40 -43.19 -6.17 -18.16
CA ASN A 40 -44.40 -6.09 -18.97
C ASN A 40 -45.27 -4.82 -18.84
N LYS A 41 -44.82 -3.75 -19.53
CA LYS A 41 -45.74 -3.13 -20.48
C LYS A 41 -45.56 -3.82 -21.84
N THR A 42 -46.33 -4.87 -22.03
CA THR A 42 -46.67 -5.40 -23.35
C THR A 42 -47.44 -4.32 -24.11
N ASP A 43 -46.81 -3.71 -25.11
CA ASP A 43 -47.53 -3.01 -26.16
C ASP A 43 -48.06 -4.03 -27.18
N ALA A 44 -49.29 -3.82 -27.63
CA ALA A 44 -50.13 -4.79 -28.35
C ALA A 44 -49.72 -5.10 -29.81
N PHE A 45 -48.44 -4.97 -30.17
CA PHE A 45 -47.91 -5.35 -31.48
C PHE A 45 -46.47 -5.84 -31.29
N GLY A 46 -46.27 -7.16 -31.32
CA GLY A 46 -44.95 -7.79 -31.17
C GLY A 46 -43.98 -7.38 -32.27
N VAL A 47 -43.14 -6.38 -31.99
CA VAL A 47 -42.05 -5.92 -32.86
C VAL A 47 -40.73 -6.06 -32.10
N THR A 48 -39.78 -6.73 -32.75
CA THR A 48 -38.37 -6.85 -32.34
C THR A 48 -37.73 -5.46 -32.30
N ILE A 49 -37.03 -5.11 -31.21
CA ILE A 49 -36.32 -3.84 -31.08
C ILE A 49 -35.15 -3.81 -32.07
N ASP A 50 -35.29 -3.02 -33.12
CA ASP A 50 -34.23 -2.69 -34.06
C ASP A 50 -33.20 -1.74 -33.44
N ALA A 51 -31.96 -1.83 -33.93
CA ALA A 51 -30.78 -1.06 -33.52
C ALA A 51 -30.83 0.44 -33.90
N ASN A 52 -31.88 1.14 -33.49
CA ASN A 52 -31.99 2.59 -33.63
C ASN A 52 -32.78 3.20 -32.45
N SER A 53 -32.28 2.97 -31.23
CA SER A 53 -32.78 3.67 -30.03
C SER A 53 -32.49 5.17 -30.16
N SER A 54 -33.49 6.00 -29.91
CA SER A 54 -33.37 7.46 -29.96
C SER A 54 -32.28 7.97 -28.99
N SER A 55 -31.59 9.05 -29.36
CA SER A 55 -30.52 9.68 -28.57
C SER A 55 -30.91 10.03 -27.13
N ILE A 56 -32.21 10.11 -26.83
CA ILE A 56 -32.78 10.37 -25.50
C ILE A 56 -32.72 9.12 -24.61
N GLU A 57 -32.91 7.92 -25.15
CA GLU A 57 -32.83 6.67 -24.36
C GLU A 57 -31.37 6.33 -24.01
N GLN A 58 -30.42 6.61 -24.92
CA GLN A 58 -29.00 6.50 -24.63
C GLN A 58 -28.52 7.54 -23.59
N HIS A 59 -28.99 8.79 -23.67
CA HIS A 59 -28.67 9.81 -22.66
C HIS A 59 -29.31 9.51 -21.30
N GLY A 60 -30.56 9.02 -21.28
CA GLY A 60 -31.24 8.62 -20.04
C GLY A 60 -30.54 7.44 -19.36
N ALA A 61 -30.14 6.42 -20.12
CA ALA A 61 -29.37 5.29 -19.60
C ALA A 61 -27.97 5.69 -19.12
N ALA A 62 -27.30 6.64 -19.79
CA ALA A 62 -26.00 7.16 -19.36
C ALA A 62 -26.09 8.00 -18.07
N ILE A 63 -27.14 8.81 -17.90
CA ILE A 63 -27.37 9.61 -16.69
C ILE A 63 -27.70 8.70 -15.50
N VAL A 64 -28.58 7.71 -15.69
CA VAL A 64 -28.94 6.75 -14.62
C VAL A 64 -27.77 5.81 -14.29
N GLY A 65 -26.96 5.41 -15.28
CA GLY A 65 -25.72 4.67 -15.08
C GLY A 65 -24.72 5.46 -14.23
N ASN A 66 -24.58 6.77 -14.49
CA ASN A 66 -23.70 7.65 -13.73
C ASN A 66 -24.16 7.82 -12.27
N GLU A 67 -25.47 7.96 -12.00
CA GLU A 67 -25.97 8.04 -10.62
C GLU A 67 -25.77 6.75 -9.81
N ALA A 68 -25.97 5.59 -10.44
CA ALA A 68 -25.77 4.29 -9.79
C ALA A 68 -24.28 4.05 -9.48
N GLU A 69 -23.39 4.41 -10.40
CA GLU A 69 -21.93 4.31 -10.22
C GLU A 69 -21.41 5.30 -9.16
N GLU A 70 -21.89 6.55 -9.17
CA GLU A 70 -21.57 7.55 -8.14
C GLU A 70 -22.01 7.09 -6.74
N LYS A 71 -23.20 6.48 -6.62
CA LYS A 71 -23.68 5.88 -5.36
C LYS A 71 -22.77 4.73 -4.89
N ARG A 72 -22.35 3.85 -5.80
CA ARG A 72 -21.42 2.74 -5.47
C ARG A 72 -20.07 3.26 -4.99
N ARG A 73 -19.48 4.23 -5.68
CA ARG A 73 -18.20 4.87 -5.28
C ARG A 73 -18.33 5.60 -3.94
N SER A 74 -19.44 6.29 -3.71
CA SER A 74 -19.70 6.97 -2.44
C SER A 74 -19.84 5.99 -1.28
N LEU A 75 -20.50 4.84 -1.50
CA LEU A 75 -20.61 3.76 -0.53
C LEU A 75 -19.25 3.12 -0.25
N ALA A 76 -18.42 2.93 -1.28
CA ALA A 76 -17.05 2.43 -1.14
C ALA A 76 -16.19 3.35 -0.24
N ILE A 77 -16.20 4.66 -0.52
CA ILE A 77 -15.49 5.66 0.28
C ILE A 77 -16.02 5.67 1.72
N PHE A 78 -17.34 5.64 1.90
CA PHE A 78 -17.94 5.57 3.24
C PHE A 78 -17.46 4.33 4.01
N PHE A 79 -17.42 3.17 3.36
CA PHE A 79 -16.95 1.93 3.96
C PHE A 79 -15.47 2.01 4.35
N ILE A 80 -14.60 2.52 3.48
CA ILE A 80 -13.16 2.71 3.77
C ILE A 80 -12.98 3.64 4.98
N LEU A 81 -13.68 4.78 5.01
CA LEU A 81 -13.64 5.71 6.14
C LEU A 81 -14.13 5.07 7.43
N PHE A 82 -15.17 4.25 7.35
CA PHE A 82 -15.70 3.53 8.49
C PHE A 82 -14.68 2.51 9.05
N VAL A 83 -14.06 1.71 8.19
CA VAL A 83 -13.01 0.76 8.58
C VAL A 83 -11.81 1.50 9.18
N LEU A 84 -11.42 2.64 8.62
CA LEU A 84 -10.35 3.49 9.14
C LEU A 84 -10.67 3.99 10.57
N VAL A 85 -11.88 4.48 10.80
CA VAL A 85 -12.33 4.90 12.15
C VAL A 85 -12.25 3.72 13.12
N LEU A 86 -12.70 2.54 12.72
CA LEU A 86 -12.64 1.35 13.56
C LEU A 86 -11.20 0.93 13.87
N ALA A 87 -10.30 0.98 12.88
CA ALA A 87 -8.88 0.72 13.07
C ALA A 87 -8.27 1.68 14.10
N ILE A 88 -8.54 2.98 13.97
CA ILE A 88 -8.07 4.01 14.92
C ILE A 88 -8.60 3.73 16.34
N LEU A 89 -9.89 3.38 16.47
CA LEU A 89 -10.48 3.07 17.77
C LEU A 89 -9.87 1.82 18.40
N ILE A 90 -9.60 0.77 17.61
CA ILE A 90 -8.96 -0.47 18.08
C ILE A 90 -7.55 -0.17 18.59
N VAL A 91 -6.74 0.56 17.81
CA VAL A 91 -5.39 0.97 18.22
C VAL A 91 -5.46 1.81 19.51
N HIS A 92 -6.36 2.79 19.58
CA HIS A 92 -6.54 3.59 20.79
C HIS A 92 -6.90 2.74 22.02
N VAL A 93 -7.79 1.76 21.85
CA VAL A 93 -8.16 0.81 22.91
C VAL A 93 -6.98 -0.07 23.33
N LEU A 94 -6.14 -0.48 22.38
CA LEU A 94 -4.96 -1.30 22.64
C LEU A 94 -3.93 -0.53 23.48
N ILE A 95 -3.62 0.71 23.08
CA ILE A 95 -2.70 1.61 23.79
C ILE A 95 -3.19 1.85 25.23
N ILE A 96 -4.47 2.22 25.41
CA ILE A 96 -4.99 2.56 26.74
C ILE A 96 -5.15 1.34 27.66
N SER A 97 -5.29 0.14 27.09
CA SER A 97 -5.44 -1.10 27.86
C SER A 97 -4.10 -1.71 28.26
N LYS A 98 -2.97 -1.14 27.79
CA LYS A 98 -1.60 -1.61 28.07
C LYS A 98 -1.40 -3.10 27.74
N ILE A 99 -2.11 -3.61 26.75
CA ILE A 99 -1.95 -4.99 26.28
C ILE A 99 -0.71 -5.00 25.38
N HIS A 100 0.45 -5.37 25.95
CA HIS A 100 1.71 -5.41 25.21
C HIS A 100 1.92 -6.71 24.41
N PHE A 101 0.96 -7.63 24.45
CA PHE A 101 1.09 -8.94 23.81
C PHE A 101 0.81 -8.90 22.30
N ILE A 102 0.00 -7.94 21.84
CA ILE A 102 -0.40 -7.82 20.43
C ILE A 102 0.18 -6.50 19.90
N PRO A 103 1.07 -6.52 18.89
CA PRO A 103 1.51 -5.31 18.20
C PRO A 103 0.34 -4.60 17.50
N GLU A 104 0.39 -3.27 17.44
CA GLU A 104 -0.67 -2.45 16.82
C GLU A 104 -0.93 -2.85 15.35
N SER A 105 0.13 -3.05 14.56
CA SER A 105 0.05 -3.49 13.17
C SER A 105 -0.67 -4.84 13.02
N LEU A 106 -0.40 -5.80 13.92
CA LEU A 106 -1.05 -7.10 13.91
C LEU A 106 -2.56 -7.00 14.18
N ALA A 107 -2.97 -6.11 15.09
CA ALA A 107 -4.38 -5.88 15.37
C ALA A 107 -5.13 -5.32 14.14
N ILE A 108 -4.50 -4.42 13.39
CA ILE A 108 -5.08 -3.86 12.15
C ILE A 108 -5.16 -4.92 11.05
N VAL A 109 -4.14 -5.77 10.90
CA VAL A 109 -4.16 -6.88 9.93
C VAL A 109 -5.28 -7.88 10.25
N ILE A 110 -5.45 -8.24 11.52
CA ILE A 110 -6.55 -9.12 11.96
C ILE A 110 -7.91 -8.47 11.68
N LEU A 111 -8.05 -7.17 11.95
CA LEU A 111 -9.27 -6.44 11.61
C LEU A 111 -9.56 -6.50 10.11
N GLY A 112 -8.56 -6.21 9.27
CA GLY A 112 -8.68 -6.30 7.82
C GLY A 112 -9.06 -7.70 7.35
N ALA A 113 -8.45 -8.74 7.91
CA ALA A 113 -8.77 -10.14 7.60
C ALA A 113 -10.20 -10.51 8.00
N VAL A 114 -10.68 -10.05 9.16
CA VAL A 114 -12.07 -10.29 9.60
C VAL A 114 -13.04 -9.55 8.68
N VAL A 115 -12.79 -8.29 8.36
CA VAL A 115 -13.62 -7.50 7.45
C VAL A 115 -13.65 -8.13 6.06
N GLY A 116 -12.50 -8.48 5.48
CA GLY A 116 -12.40 -9.15 4.19
C GLY A 116 -13.09 -10.52 4.18
N SER A 117 -12.96 -11.29 5.25
CA SER A 117 -13.69 -12.57 5.38
C SER A 117 -15.20 -12.36 5.38
N ILE A 118 -15.71 -11.37 6.12
CA ILE A 118 -17.14 -11.04 6.15
C ILE A 118 -17.63 -10.60 4.76
N LEU A 119 -16.85 -9.80 4.05
CA LEU A 119 -17.17 -9.37 2.67
C LEU A 119 -17.18 -10.56 1.71
N SER A 120 -16.21 -11.47 1.81
CA SER A 120 -16.11 -12.66 0.97
C SER A 120 -17.29 -13.63 1.15
N TYR A 121 -17.99 -13.59 2.28
CA TYR A 121 -19.21 -14.38 2.51
C TYR A 121 -20.48 -13.76 1.91
N SER A 122 -20.42 -12.49 1.49
CA SER A 122 -21.54 -11.82 0.86
C SER A 122 -21.51 -12.06 -0.65
N ASP A 123 -22.59 -12.58 -1.24
CA ASP A 123 -22.74 -12.85 -2.69
C ASP A 123 -22.69 -11.60 -3.61
N HIS A 124 -22.31 -10.44 -3.07
CA HIS A 124 -22.25 -9.18 -3.80
C HIS A 124 -20.82 -8.91 -4.27
N ASP A 125 -20.69 -8.35 -5.47
CA ASP A 125 -19.39 -7.99 -6.04
C ASP A 125 -18.84 -6.73 -5.36
N TRP A 126 -18.15 -6.93 -4.23
CA TRP A 126 -17.50 -5.87 -3.45
C TRP A 126 -16.10 -5.51 -3.97
N ARG A 127 -15.68 -6.06 -5.11
CA ARG A 127 -14.31 -5.89 -5.64
C ARG A 127 -13.92 -4.43 -5.89
N GLU A 128 -14.89 -3.57 -6.20
CA GLU A 128 -14.67 -2.10 -6.32
C GLU A 128 -14.40 -1.41 -4.97
N ILE A 129 -14.83 -2.02 -3.86
CA ILE A 129 -14.58 -1.55 -2.49
C ILE A 129 -13.29 -2.19 -1.91
N GLU A 130 -12.94 -3.37 -2.40
CA GLU A 130 -11.92 -4.26 -1.81
C GLU A 130 -10.48 -3.92 -2.24
N ALA A 131 -10.29 -3.19 -3.34
CA ALA A 131 -8.97 -2.77 -3.79
C ALA A 131 -8.81 -1.25 -3.71
N LEU A 132 -8.18 -0.77 -2.62
CA LEU A 132 -7.37 0.45 -2.76
C LEU A 132 -6.43 0.19 -3.93
N SER A 133 -6.54 0.97 -5.02
CA SER A 133 -5.72 0.67 -6.19
C SER A 133 -4.25 0.74 -5.79
N PRO A 134 -3.42 -0.23 -6.20
CA PRO A 134 -1.99 -0.19 -5.93
C PRO A 134 -1.38 1.16 -6.33
N ASP A 135 -1.84 1.74 -7.44
CA ASP A 135 -1.39 3.04 -7.91
C ASP A 135 -1.68 4.17 -6.90
N ILE A 136 -2.88 4.21 -6.29
CA ILE A 136 -3.19 5.21 -5.25
C ILE A 136 -2.30 4.98 -4.02
N PHE A 137 -2.07 3.73 -3.63
CA PHE A 137 -1.18 3.42 -2.51
C PHE A 137 0.23 3.94 -2.77
N PHE A 138 0.82 3.57 -3.91
CA PHE A 138 2.19 3.90 -4.28
C PHE A 138 2.37 5.39 -4.57
N LEU A 139 1.46 6.04 -5.31
CA LEU A 139 1.61 7.46 -5.68
C LEU A 139 1.17 8.44 -4.59
N VAL A 140 0.17 8.09 -3.77
CA VAL A 140 -0.45 9.04 -2.83
C VAL A 140 -0.04 8.79 -1.39
N LEU A 141 -0.05 7.53 -0.93
CA LEU A 141 0.16 7.21 0.49
C LEU A 141 1.63 6.99 0.83
N LEU A 142 2.38 6.31 -0.04
CA LEU A 142 3.77 5.93 0.24
C LEU A 142 4.72 7.14 0.38
N PRO A 143 4.68 8.19 -0.48
CA PRO A 143 5.66 9.28 -0.41
C PRO A 143 5.62 10.07 0.92
N PRO A 144 4.44 10.46 1.47
CA PRO A 144 4.36 11.09 2.78
C PRO A 144 4.87 10.19 3.92
N ILE A 145 4.56 8.89 3.87
CA ILE A 145 4.96 7.93 4.91
C ILE A 145 6.49 7.83 4.96
N ILE A 146 7.14 7.66 3.80
CA ILE A 146 8.60 7.60 3.74
C ILE A 146 9.23 8.94 4.16
N PHE A 147 8.65 10.06 3.69
CA PHE A 147 9.14 11.38 4.03
C PHE A 147 9.08 11.68 5.53
N GLU A 148 7.97 11.34 6.20
CA GLU A 148 7.82 11.51 7.65
C GLU A 148 8.87 10.72 8.44
N ASN A 149 9.09 9.44 8.05
CA ASN A 149 10.10 8.59 8.67
C ASN A 149 11.51 9.17 8.50
N ALA A 150 11.84 9.64 7.29
CA ALA A 150 13.13 10.26 7.00
C ALA A 150 13.31 11.62 7.69
N TYR A 151 12.25 12.41 7.84
CA TYR A 151 12.31 13.74 8.48
C TYR A 151 12.60 13.63 9.98
N ASN A 152 12.05 12.61 10.64
CA ASN A 152 12.23 12.36 12.08
C ASN A 152 13.53 11.62 12.45
N LEU A 153 14.33 11.22 11.46
CA LEU A 153 15.60 10.52 11.66
C LEU A 153 16.65 11.39 12.39
N ASN A 154 17.31 10.82 13.40
CA ASN A 154 18.41 11.50 14.10
C ASN A 154 19.69 11.50 13.26
N LYS A 155 19.94 12.65 12.61
CA LYS A 155 21.01 12.86 11.63
C LYS A 155 22.41 12.55 12.18
N GLY A 156 22.70 12.88 13.45
CA GLY A 156 24.05 12.76 14.01
C GLY A 156 24.57 11.31 14.06
N TYR A 157 23.78 10.40 14.65
CA TYR A 157 24.17 9.00 14.76
C TYR A 157 24.08 8.25 13.43
N PHE A 158 23.12 8.62 12.58
CA PHE A 158 22.91 7.99 11.27
C PHE A 158 24.10 8.26 10.35
N PHE A 159 24.50 9.52 10.16
CA PHE A 159 25.61 9.86 9.27
C PHE A 159 26.96 9.39 9.80
N SER A 160 27.13 9.27 11.11
CA SER A 160 28.37 8.73 11.70
C SER A 160 28.55 7.22 11.43
N ASN A 161 27.45 6.49 11.19
CA ASN A 161 27.45 5.03 11.01
C ASN A 161 26.84 4.61 9.65
N ILE A 162 26.89 5.49 8.65
CA ILE A 162 26.22 5.26 7.36
C ILE A 162 26.76 4.03 6.62
N GLY A 163 28.05 3.72 6.76
CA GLY A 163 28.68 2.58 6.10
C GLY A 163 28.05 1.24 6.52
N PRO A 164 28.06 0.89 7.82
CA PRO A 164 27.38 -0.30 8.32
C PRO A 164 25.88 -0.34 7.97
N ILE A 165 25.17 0.77 8.13
CA ILE A 165 23.73 0.87 7.81
C ILE A 165 23.47 0.51 6.35
N LEU A 166 24.23 1.12 5.43
CA LEU A 166 24.08 0.89 4.00
C LEU A 166 24.48 -0.55 3.61
N SER A 167 25.51 -1.10 4.26
CA SER A 167 25.91 -2.49 4.05
C SER A 167 24.80 -3.46 4.45
N PHE A 168 24.15 -3.27 5.59
CA PHE A 168 23.03 -4.14 6.01
C PHE A 168 21.80 -3.92 5.13
N ALA A 169 21.45 -2.67 4.83
CA ALA A 169 20.27 -2.36 4.02
C ALA A 169 20.39 -2.86 2.56
N ILE A 170 21.56 -2.77 1.93
CA ILE A 170 21.74 -3.23 0.55
C ILE A 170 22.10 -4.71 0.51
N LEU A 171 23.20 -5.11 1.14
CA LEU A 171 23.70 -6.49 1.03
C LEU A 171 22.84 -7.45 1.84
N GLY A 172 22.39 -7.06 3.03
CA GLY A 172 21.53 -7.90 3.87
C GLY A 172 20.21 -8.22 3.16
N THR A 173 19.54 -7.20 2.63
CA THR A 173 18.29 -7.35 1.87
C THR A 173 18.48 -8.15 0.58
N ALA A 174 19.56 -7.89 -0.18
CA ALA A 174 19.85 -8.65 -1.38
C ALA A 174 20.12 -10.14 -1.09
N ILE A 175 20.89 -10.45 -0.05
CA ILE A 175 21.16 -11.83 0.39
C ILE A 175 19.86 -12.48 0.87
N SER A 176 19.03 -11.78 1.65
CA SER A 176 17.73 -12.28 2.10
C SER A 176 16.83 -12.63 0.91
N ALA A 177 16.71 -11.73 -0.06
CA ALA A 177 15.90 -11.94 -1.27
C ALA A 177 16.44 -13.13 -2.10
N LEU A 178 17.76 -13.27 -2.22
CA LEU A 178 18.41 -14.40 -2.90
C LEU A 178 18.12 -15.73 -2.23
N VAL A 179 18.30 -15.81 -0.92
CA VAL A 179 18.09 -17.04 -0.15
C VAL A 179 16.62 -17.44 -0.20
N ILE A 180 15.70 -16.51 0.11
CA ILE A 180 14.27 -16.82 0.14
C ILE A 180 13.75 -17.13 -1.27
N GLY A 181 14.15 -16.36 -2.29
CA GLY A 181 13.72 -16.57 -3.67
C GLY A 181 14.18 -17.92 -4.23
N PHE A 182 15.43 -18.31 -3.96
CA PHE A 182 15.94 -19.62 -4.37
C PHE A 182 15.29 -20.77 -3.61
N CYS A 183 15.02 -20.60 -2.31
CA CYS A 183 14.27 -21.59 -1.54
C CYS A 183 12.86 -21.82 -2.11
N ILE A 184 12.12 -20.75 -2.42
CA ILE A 184 10.78 -20.84 -3.02
C ILE A 184 10.85 -21.51 -4.39
N TYR A 185 11.83 -21.15 -5.22
CA TYR A 185 12.03 -21.75 -6.54
C TYR A 185 12.30 -23.27 -6.45
N ILE A 186 13.17 -23.71 -5.55
CA ILE A 186 13.44 -25.16 -5.34
C ILE A 186 12.17 -25.88 -4.87
N LEU A 187 11.42 -25.28 -3.94
CA LEU A 187 10.20 -25.87 -3.42
C LEU A 187 9.10 -25.97 -4.48
N GLY A 188 9.03 -25.00 -5.41
CA GLY A 188 8.16 -25.06 -6.58
C GLY A 188 8.55 -26.20 -7.51
N GLN A 189 9.84 -26.37 -7.79
CA GLN A 189 10.34 -27.48 -8.62
C GLN A 189 10.18 -28.86 -7.97
N ALA A 190 10.01 -28.91 -6.66
CA ALA A 190 9.76 -30.15 -5.92
C ALA A 190 8.26 -30.48 -5.80
N ASP A 191 7.36 -29.74 -6.46
CA ASP A 191 5.90 -29.86 -6.37
C ASP A 191 5.32 -29.65 -4.94
N LEU A 192 6.07 -28.97 -4.04
CA LEU A 192 5.57 -28.62 -2.70
C LEU A 192 4.80 -27.28 -2.70
N VAL A 193 5.11 -26.41 -3.66
CA VAL A 193 4.55 -25.06 -3.80
C VAL A 193 4.20 -24.84 -5.28
N TYR A 194 3.34 -23.87 -5.58
CA TYR A 194 3.03 -23.48 -6.96
C TYR A 194 4.30 -23.14 -7.74
N GLU A 195 4.39 -23.62 -8.98
CA GLU A 195 5.55 -23.40 -9.86
C GLU A 195 5.53 -21.96 -10.40
N PHE A 196 6.34 -21.11 -9.78
CA PHE A 196 6.58 -19.74 -10.23
C PHE A 196 7.86 -19.64 -11.06
N SER A 197 7.92 -18.64 -11.94
CA SER A 197 9.17 -18.25 -12.59
C SER A 197 10.22 -17.85 -11.54
N ILE A 198 11.50 -18.03 -11.86
CA ILE A 198 12.58 -17.59 -10.98
C ILE A 198 12.44 -16.10 -10.66
N PHE A 199 12.10 -15.26 -11.64
CA PHE A 199 11.91 -13.82 -11.45
C PHE A 199 10.69 -13.48 -10.59
N GLU A 200 9.62 -14.27 -10.66
CA GLU A 200 8.45 -14.12 -9.79
C GLU A 200 8.78 -14.50 -8.34
N CYS A 201 9.53 -15.58 -8.14
CA CYS A 201 10.04 -15.98 -6.83
C CYS A 201 10.92 -14.87 -6.21
N PHE A 202 11.80 -14.27 -7.03
CA PHE A 202 12.66 -13.17 -6.63
C PHE A 202 11.89 -11.88 -6.33
N ALA A 203 10.88 -11.54 -7.12
CA ALA A 203 10.03 -10.37 -6.87
C ALA A 203 9.28 -10.51 -5.54
N PHE A 204 8.72 -11.69 -5.28
CA PHE A 204 8.07 -12.00 -4.01
C PHE A 204 9.06 -11.96 -2.84
N ALA A 205 10.19 -12.66 -2.97
CA ALA A 205 11.23 -12.71 -1.94
C ALA A 205 11.83 -11.35 -1.61
N SER A 206 11.97 -10.48 -2.61
CA SER A 206 12.40 -9.11 -2.45
C SER A 206 11.40 -8.31 -1.62
N THR A 207 10.11 -8.38 -1.97
CA THR A 207 9.03 -7.67 -1.26
C THR A 207 8.98 -8.04 0.22
N ILE A 208 9.16 -9.32 0.57
CA ILE A 208 9.14 -9.79 1.96
C ILE A 208 10.47 -9.64 2.70
N SER A 209 11.55 -9.26 1.99
CA SER A 209 12.85 -8.99 2.62
C SER A 209 12.93 -7.58 3.22
N ALA A 210 11.98 -6.71 2.92
CA ALA A 210 11.76 -5.48 3.68
C ALA A 210 11.36 -5.83 5.12
N VAL A 211 12.04 -5.24 6.09
CA VAL A 211 11.84 -5.54 7.53
C VAL A 211 11.26 -4.31 8.21
N ASP A 212 10.09 -4.45 8.83
CA ASP A 212 9.52 -3.42 9.72
C ASP A 212 10.06 -3.59 11.15
N PRO A 213 10.80 -2.61 11.69
CA PRO A 213 11.44 -2.72 12.98
C PRO A 213 10.55 -2.22 14.12
N VAL A 214 9.31 -1.78 13.87
CA VAL A 214 8.44 -1.12 14.88
C VAL A 214 8.35 -1.93 16.17
N ALA A 215 8.08 -3.24 16.07
CA ALA A 215 8.01 -4.11 17.24
C ALA A 215 9.38 -4.27 17.95
N THR A 216 10.45 -4.45 17.18
CA THR A 216 11.82 -4.62 17.70
C THR A 216 12.31 -3.35 18.40
N LEU A 217 12.07 -2.18 17.82
CA LEU A 217 12.46 -0.88 18.37
C LEU A 217 11.69 -0.56 19.66
N ALA A 218 10.41 -0.93 19.75
CA ALA A 218 9.64 -0.79 20.98
C ALA A 218 10.26 -1.60 22.14
N ILE A 219 10.72 -2.83 21.87
CA ILE A 219 11.43 -3.65 22.86
C ILE A 219 12.78 -3.03 23.22
N PHE A 220 13.54 -2.54 22.23
CA PHE A 220 14.85 -1.91 22.48
C PHE A 220 14.74 -0.67 23.38
N GLN A 221 13.68 0.12 23.22
CA GLN A 221 13.40 1.26 24.10
C GLN A 221 13.05 0.79 25.52
N ALA A 222 12.26 -0.27 25.66
CA ALA A 222 11.89 -0.83 26.97
C ALA A 222 13.12 -1.38 27.73
N VAL A 223 14.06 -2.01 27.02
CA VAL A 223 15.28 -2.59 27.59
C VAL A 223 16.43 -1.58 27.67
N LYS A 224 16.26 -0.36 27.12
CA LYS A 224 17.28 0.71 27.04
C LYS A 224 18.57 0.22 26.36
N VAL A 225 18.43 -0.33 25.17
CA VAL A 225 19.55 -0.76 24.33
C VAL A 225 20.47 0.43 23.97
N GLU A 226 21.73 0.13 23.65
CA GLU A 226 22.69 1.13 23.18
C GLU A 226 22.17 1.89 21.95
N GLY A 227 22.34 3.22 21.94
CA GLY A 227 21.85 4.07 20.85
C GLY A 227 22.42 3.73 19.47
N LEU A 228 23.62 3.14 19.42
CA LEU A 228 24.21 2.64 18.18
C LEU A 228 23.42 1.48 17.61
N LEU A 229 23.09 0.46 18.41
CA LEU A 229 22.30 -0.69 17.94
C LEU A 229 20.89 -0.28 17.52
N TYR A 230 20.27 0.64 18.28
CA TYR A 230 18.99 1.22 17.89
C TYR A 230 19.05 1.88 16.51
N MET A 231 20.09 2.68 16.25
CA MET A 231 20.24 3.38 14.98
C MET A 231 20.65 2.47 13.82
N LEU A 232 21.41 1.41 14.07
CA LEU A 232 21.74 0.43 13.05
C LEU A 232 20.47 -0.28 12.56
N VAL A 233 19.63 -0.78 13.46
CA VAL A 233 18.38 -1.46 13.10
C VAL A 233 17.38 -0.48 12.47
N PHE A 234 17.19 0.70 13.06
CA PHE A 234 16.28 1.70 12.50
C PHE A 234 16.71 2.15 11.09
N GLY A 235 18.01 2.44 10.89
CA GLY A 235 18.53 2.88 9.61
C GLY A 235 18.52 1.78 8.54
N GLU A 236 18.84 0.54 8.93
CA GLU A 236 18.76 -0.63 8.05
C GLU A 236 17.34 -0.81 7.53
N SER A 237 16.35 -0.82 8.42
CA SER A 237 14.95 -0.96 8.03
C SER A 237 14.43 0.20 7.19
N MET A 238 14.77 1.44 7.55
CA MET A 238 14.35 2.62 6.77
C MET A 238 14.87 2.60 5.32
N LEU A 239 16.10 2.09 5.11
CA LEU A 239 16.69 2.00 3.77
C LEU A 239 16.34 0.69 3.04
N ASN A 240 16.10 -0.41 3.77
CA ASN A 240 15.78 -1.70 3.16
C ASN A 240 14.46 -1.66 2.39
N ASP A 241 13.49 -0.84 2.83
CA ASP A 241 12.21 -0.67 2.14
C ASP A 241 12.44 -0.18 0.71
N ALA A 242 13.24 0.87 0.53
CA ALA A 242 13.60 1.41 -0.77
C ALA A 242 14.40 0.39 -1.61
N VAL A 243 15.36 -0.32 -1.00
CA VAL A 243 16.13 -1.36 -1.70
C VAL A 243 15.22 -2.50 -2.18
N SER A 244 14.26 -2.92 -1.35
CA SER A 244 13.30 -3.98 -1.68
C SER A 244 12.38 -3.60 -2.83
N ILE A 245 11.96 -2.33 -2.90
CA ILE A 245 11.13 -1.81 -4.00
C ILE A 245 11.94 -1.86 -5.30
N VAL A 246 13.19 -1.37 -5.29
CA VAL A 246 14.06 -1.40 -6.47
C VAL A 246 14.37 -2.84 -6.91
N LEU A 247 14.65 -3.75 -5.98
CA LEU A 247 14.88 -5.17 -6.28
C LEU A 247 13.63 -5.84 -6.87
N THR A 248 12.44 -5.56 -6.32
CA THR A 248 11.16 -6.07 -6.83
C THR A 248 10.89 -5.55 -8.23
N ALA A 249 11.05 -4.24 -8.46
CA ALA A 249 10.92 -3.63 -9.78
C ALA A 249 11.92 -4.21 -10.78
N THR A 250 13.16 -4.48 -10.34
CA THR A 250 14.18 -5.14 -11.18
C THR A 250 13.73 -6.55 -11.57
N ALA A 251 13.24 -7.35 -10.62
CA ALA A 251 12.78 -8.71 -10.87
C ALA A 251 11.59 -8.74 -11.83
N ILE A 252 10.58 -7.88 -11.61
CA ILE A 252 9.40 -7.78 -12.49
C ILE A 252 9.80 -7.36 -13.90
N ARG A 253 10.68 -6.37 -14.05
CA ARG A 253 11.18 -5.93 -15.38
C ARG A 253 11.87 -7.06 -16.16
N HIS A 254 12.55 -7.97 -15.46
CA HIS A 254 13.21 -9.12 -16.08
C HIS A 254 12.28 -10.35 -16.19
N SER A 255 11.09 -10.31 -15.62
CA SER A 255 10.08 -11.36 -15.76
C SER A 255 9.44 -11.40 -17.15
N HIS A 256 9.54 -10.32 -17.93
CA HIS A 256 9.00 -10.25 -19.29
C HIS A 256 10.08 -10.56 -20.37
N PRO A 257 9.76 -11.26 -21.48
CA PRO A 257 10.76 -11.73 -22.46
C PRO A 257 11.47 -10.58 -23.21
N PRO A 258 12.75 -10.74 -23.64
CA PRO A 258 13.34 -11.96 -24.18
C PRO A 258 14.63 -12.38 -23.44
N LEU A 259 14.53 -12.99 -22.26
CA LEU A 259 15.70 -13.49 -21.52
C LEU A 259 15.92 -15.01 -21.66
N ASN A 260 14.98 -15.74 -22.28
CA ASN A 260 15.09 -17.19 -22.48
C ASN A 260 16.19 -17.61 -23.49
N SER A 261 16.86 -16.64 -24.14
CA SER A 261 17.95 -16.87 -25.10
C SER A 261 19.33 -16.42 -24.60
N LEU A 262 19.42 -15.84 -23.38
CA LEU A 262 20.66 -15.32 -22.83
C LEU A 262 21.30 -16.33 -21.85
N GLY A 263 22.63 -16.33 -21.79
CA GLY A 263 23.35 -17.18 -20.85
C GLY A 263 23.12 -16.78 -19.37
N PRO A 264 23.29 -17.69 -18.39
CA PRO A 264 23.13 -17.37 -16.97
C PRO A 264 23.99 -16.18 -16.50
N THR A 265 25.19 -16.02 -17.07
CA THR A 265 26.11 -14.91 -16.78
C THR A 265 25.60 -13.58 -17.31
N GLU A 266 24.94 -13.59 -18.47
CA GLU A 266 24.37 -12.40 -19.10
C GLU A 266 23.14 -11.93 -18.32
N ILE A 267 22.32 -12.87 -17.84
CA ILE A 267 21.18 -12.59 -16.95
C ILE A 267 21.66 -11.98 -15.63
N LEU A 268 22.68 -12.56 -14.99
CA LEU A 268 23.21 -12.00 -13.75
C LEU A 268 23.77 -10.59 -13.94
N THR A 269 24.47 -10.38 -15.06
CA THR A 269 25.03 -9.06 -15.40
C THR A 269 23.93 -8.05 -15.70
N SER A 270 22.89 -8.42 -16.44
CA SER A 270 21.77 -7.52 -16.78
C SER A 270 20.95 -7.13 -15.55
N VAL A 271 20.65 -8.10 -14.67
CA VAL A 271 19.94 -7.85 -13.41
C VAL A 271 20.78 -6.95 -12.50
N SER A 272 22.06 -7.27 -12.31
CA SER A 272 22.95 -6.45 -11.47
C SER A 272 23.12 -5.03 -12.01
N LEU A 273 23.26 -4.88 -13.33
CA LEU A 273 23.41 -3.56 -13.96
C LEU A 273 22.11 -2.77 -13.90
N THR A 274 20.95 -3.41 -14.09
CA THR A 274 19.66 -2.74 -13.99
C THR A 274 19.36 -2.31 -12.56
N PHE A 275 19.64 -3.15 -11.56
CA PHE A 275 19.54 -2.79 -10.15
C PHE A 275 20.44 -1.60 -9.82
N LEU A 276 21.72 -1.67 -10.19
CA LEU A 276 22.69 -0.61 -9.88
C LEU A 276 22.33 0.71 -10.57
N THR A 277 21.87 0.66 -11.82
CA THR A 277 21.45 1.87 -12.56
C THR A 277 20.19 2.48 -11.96
N MET A 278 19.14 1.69 -11.68
CA MET A 278 17.92 2.18 -11.04
C MET A 278 18.21 2.76 -9.66
N PHE A 279 18.91 2.02 -8.80
CA PHE A 279 19.25 2.47 -7.45
C PHE A 279 20.07 3.76 -7.46
N THR A 280 21.14 3.82 -8.26
CA THR A 280 22.03 4.98 -8.29
C THR A 280 21.34 6.21 -8.88
N LEU A 281 20.57 6.04 -9.97
CA LEU A 281 19.92 7.17 -10.63
C LEU A 281 18.76 7.73 -9.78
N SER A 282 17.97 6.86 -9.14
CA SER A 282 16.95 7.28 -8.16
C SER A 282 17.59 8.01 -6.98
N ALA A 283 18.69 7.49 -6.43
CA ALA A 283 19.40 8.13 -5.32
C ALA A 283 19.96 9.52 -5.70
N VAL A 284 20.55 9.66 -6.89
CA VAL A 284 21.08 10.93 -7.40
C VAL A 284 19.94 11.94 -7.63
N LEU A 285 18.82 11.49 -8.19
CA LEU A 285 17.63 12.32 -8.42
C LEU A 285 17.03 12.81 -7.10
N GLY A 286 16.84 11.92 -6.12
CA GLY A 286 16.35 12.26 -4.79
C GLY A 286 17.29 13.22 -4.06
N LEU A 287 18.61 12.97 -4.11
CA LEU A 287 19.62 13.87 -3.56
C LEU A 287 19.55 15.25 -4.22
N GLY A 288 19.44 15.31 -5.55
CA GLY A 288 19.36 16.54 -6.33
C GLY A 288 18.14 17.39 -5.96
N ILE A 289 16.95 16.78 -5.89
CA ILE A 289 15.72 17.47 -5.51
C ILE A 289 15.74 17.88 -4.02
N GLY A 290 16.29 17.04 -3.14
CA GLY A 290 16.48 17.37 -1.73
C GLY A 290 17.42 18.56 -1.52
N LEU A 291 18.55 18.60 -2.24
CA LEU A 291 19.48 19.73 -2.25
C LEU A 291 18.83 21.00 -2.80
N LEU A 292 18.05 20.88 -3.87
CA LEU A 292 17.31 22.00 -4.46
C LEU A 292 16.29 22.56 -3.46
N SER A 293 15.54 21.68 -2.78
CA SER A 293 14.60 22.06 -1.72
C SER A 293 15.31 22.79 -0.58
N ALA A 294 16.42 22.24 -0.07
CA ALA A 294 17.22 22.85 0.97
C ALA A 294 17.77 24.24 0.56
N LEU A 295 18.20 24.38 -0.71
CA LEU A 295 18.66 25.66 -1.25
C LEU A 295 17.50 26.66 -1.35
N LEU A 296 16.31 26.21 -1.76
CA LEU A 296 15.13 27.07 -1.85
C LEU A 296 14.74 27.59 -0.46
N PHE A 297 14.62 26.72 0.55
CA PHE A 297 14.32 27.13 1.93
C PHE A 297 15.42 28.01 2.55
N LYS A 298 16.66 27.91 2.07
CA LYS A 298 17.75 28.80 2.49
C LYS A 298 17.58 30.23 1.94
N HIS A 299 17.07 30.38 0.71
CA HIS A 299 16.97 31.69 0.04
C HIS A 299 15.59 32.34 0.18
N VAL A 300 14.53 31.56 0.41
CA VAL A 300 13.16 32.04 0.56
C VAL A 300 12.76 31.99 2.04
N ASP A 301 12.56 33.15 2.66
CA ASP A 301 12.14 33.23 4.07
C ASP A 301 10.63 33.02 4.22
N LEU A 302 10.24 31.77 4.48
CA LEU A 302 8.83 31.36 4.66
C LEU A 302 8.35 31.37 6.11
N ARG A 303 9.20 31.81 7.06
CA ARG A 303 8.91 31.80 8.51
C ARG A 303 7.66 32.60 8.91
N LYS A 304 7.25 33.57 8.09
CA LYS A 304 6.04 34.38 8.31
C LYS A 304 4.77 33.72 7.76
N THR A 305 4.90 32.65 6.99
CA THR A 305 3.82 31.95 6.29
C THR A 305 3.95 30.44 6.49
N PRO A 306 3.71 29.92 7.70
CA PRO A 306 3.93 28.50 8.03
C PRO A 306 3.07 27.54 7.18
N SER A 307 1.88 27.96 6.77
CA SER A 307 1.03 27.17 5.87
C SER A 307 1.67 26.95 4.50
N LEU A 308 2.40 27.94 3.98
CA LEU A 308 3.08 27.85 2.70
C LEU A 308 4.36 27.01 2.81
N GLU A 309 5.09 27.15 3.92
CA GLU A 309 6.24 26.30 4.24
C GLU A 309 5.86 24.82 4.28
N PHE A 310 4.77 24.49 4.96
CA PHE A 310 4.25 23.12 5.03
C PHE A 310 3.78 22.59 3.68
N ALA A 311 3.01 23.39 2.92
CA ALA A 311 2.56 22.99 1.58
C ALA A 311 3.74 22.71 0.64
N LEU A 312 4.78 23.55 0.69
CA LEU A 312 5.98 23.39 -0.12
C LEU A 312 6.77 22.14 0.28
N LEU A 313 6.86 21.87 1.59
CA LEU A 313 7.49 20.66 2.12
C LEU A 313 6.77 19.39 1.64
N LEU A 314 5.43 19.37 1.66
CA LEU A 314 4.67 18.26 1.08
C LEU A 314 4.92 18.11 -0.43
N VAL A 315 4.89 19.21 -1.19
CA VAL A 315 5.17 19.15 -2.64
C VAL A 315 6.56 18.57 -2.91
N PHE A 316 7.59 19.01 -2.18
CA PHE A 316 8.94 18.47 -2.33
C PHE A 316 9.08 17.01 -1.89
N ALA A 317 8.18 16.48 -1.08
CA ALA A 317 8.12 15.04 -0.79
C ALA A 317 7.59 14.24 -2.01
N TYR A 318 6.66 14.79 -2.80
CA TYR A 318 6.08 14.11 -3.97
C TYR A 318 6.87 14.27 -5.27
N ILE A 319 7.55 15.40 -5.49
CA ILE A 319 8.32 15.64 -6.73
C ILE A 319 9.33 14.52 -7.04
N PRO A 320 10.21 14.07 -6.12
CA PRO A 320 11.20 13.05 -6.47
C PRO A 320 10.55 11.73 -6.86
N TYR A 321 9.49 11.34 -6.16
CA TYR A 321 8.73 10.13 -6.45
C TYR A 321 8.10 10.18 -7.85
N GLY A 322 7.29 11.21 -8.12
CA GLY A 322 6.60 11.34 -9.41
C GLY A 322 7.56 11.53 -10.58
N PHE A 323 8.69 12.20 -10.37
CA PHE A 323 9.68 12.41 -11.42
C PHE A 323 10.50 11.16 -11.72
N ALA A 324 10.87 10.37 -10.71
CA ALA A 324 11.54 9.11 -10.92
C ALA A 324 10.64 8.09 -11.62
N GLU A 325 9.36 7.98 -11.21
CA GLU A 325 8.40 7.09 -11.86
C GLU A 325 8.20 7.47 -13.35
N ALA A 326 8.13 8.77 -13.65
CA ALA A 326 8.05 9.26 -15.03
C ALA A 326 9.28 8.89 -15.89
N LEU A 327 10.43 8.66 -15.27
CA LEU A 327 11.66 8.20 -15.93
C LEU A 327 11.80 6.67 -15.92
N SER A 328 10.78 5.93 -15.49
CA SER A 328 10.82 4.47 -15.29
C SER A 328 11.94 4.03 -14.33
N LEU A 329 12.18 4.88 -13.33
CA LEU A 329 13.04 4.61 -12.17
C LEU A 329 12.16 4.36 -10.95
N SER A 330 12.74 3.83 -9.87
CA SER A 330 12.02 3.74 -8.61
C SER A 330 11.84 5.13 -8.01
N GLY A 331 10.60 5.48 -7.69
CA GLY A 331 10.20 6.64 -6.89
C GLY A 331 10.86 6.73 -5.52
#